data_AF-A0A5J5L0Y5-F1
#
_entry.id   AF-A0A5J5L0Y5-F1
#
_cell.length_a   1.000
_cell.length_b   1.000
_cell.length_c   1.000
_cell.angle_alpha   90.00
_cell.angle_beta   90.00
_cell.angle_gamma   90.00
#
_symmetry.space_group_name_H-M   'P 1'
#
loop_
_entity.id
_entity.type
_entity.pdbx_description
1 polymer ?
#
loop_
_entity_poly.entity_id
_entity_poly.type
_entity_poly.pdbx_seq_one_letter_code
_entity_poly.pdbx_strand_id
1 'polypeptide(L)'
;MARRSDVGRKAKGQNAKGQQTKGETTDNEKTRGRKGRPKTSSDVAVPALGIVGMLRWAWSQLTRMNTALFLLLLLAVAAVPGSIFPQRVQDVGAVNAYIEANPTTGPILDTLQFFDVFSSVWFSAIYLLLFISLVGCVIPRARKHWQAWRAEPPRTPARLQRLPSSRSLELGGRDGAPAPEADVVVERAAAILRKRRYRVDVRDLGTAAPSVGAERGMWKEVGNIVFHLAIVGILVFVAYGSMFGFKGQKILTVGDTFANSLISYDSFTPGSNFNADWLEPFTIRVDDFTIDYNRDTEDPASYGMPLHFEAGVTITDAPGDEPREETLSVNHPIGVDNVSAYLIGNGYAPVVRVTDGNGDVSYEGPVVTVPEDTSSAVSSFTLKAPDASPEQLGFSGTFLPTAWTDEESGQLTNADPDLGNPVLVLSAYSGDLGLDDGTPQNVYVLDVSDLRELASPMTENGPVMLSEDNPRVELPDGLGSIEYLDTVRYVGLDIHYDPGTRGVFVSFCLAFVGLIMSLFIVRRRAWVRVNTVDGPDGPRVVLQYGLLARGEDPRLTAENDALAELFTAEWEDIGVRDSTATTSPAARSKASAE
;
A
#
# COMPACT_ATOMS: atom_id res chain seq x y z
N MET A 1 8.51 10.85 -58.93
CA MET A 1 9.29 11.39 -60.07
C MET A 1 10.73 10.89 -59.90
N ALA A 2 11.18 9.99 -60.79
CA ALA A 2 12.55 9.55 -61.15
C ALA A 2 13.68 9.53 -60.07
N ARG A 3 14.61 8.57 -59.95
CA ARG A 3 15.02 7.32 -60.63
C ARG A 3 16.30 6.86 -59.86
N ARG A 4 16.52 5.54 -59.75
CA ARG A 4 17.78 4.75 -59.98
C ARG A 4 19.14 5.34 -59.47
N SER A 5 20.13 4.61 -58.95
CA SER A 5 20.56 3.20 -59.11
C SER A 5 21.91 2.95 -58.40
N ASP A 6 22.09 1.71 -57.92
CA ASP A 6 23.26 0.80 -58.01
C ASP A 6 24.73 1.13 -57.60
N VAL A 7 25.23 0.27 -56.69
CA VAL A 7 26.36 -0.70 -56.82
C VAL A 7 27.83 -0.24 -57.07
N GLY A 8 28.75 -0.83 -56.28
CA GLY A 8 30.11 -1.24 -56.70
C GLY A 8 31.21 -0.93 -55.66
N ARG A 9 31.82 -1.85 -54.89
CA ARG A 9 32.72 -3.01 -55.15
C ARG A 9 34.24 -2.66 -55.13
N LYS A 10 34.96 -3.29 -54.17
CA LYS A 10 36.38 -3.77 -54.13
C LYS A 10 37.55 -2.78 -54.34
N ALA A 11 38.59 -2.88 -53.50
CA ALA A 11 39.85 -3.61 -53.80
C ALA A 11 40.95 -3.48 -52.70
N LYS A 12 41.81 -4.51 -52.68
CA LYS A 12 43.01 -4.76 -51.84
C LYS A 12 44.24 -3.99 -52.34
N GLY A 13 45.24 -3.82 -51.47
CA GLY A 13 46.63 -3.51 -51.86
C GLY A 13 47.64 -3.70 -50.73
N GLN A 14 48.58 -4.63 -50.90
CA GLN A 14 49.73 -4.96 -50.05
C GLN A 14 51.00 -4.23 -50.52
N ASN A 15 52.02 -4.09 -49.63
CA ASN A 15 53.47 -4.37 -49.83
C ASN A 15 54.34 -3.57 -48.83
N ALA A 16 55.17 -4.21 -47.97
CA ALA A 16 56.51 -4.81 -48.17
C ALA A 16 57.67 -3.78 -47.93
N LYS A 17 58.42 -3.88 -46.81
CA LYS A 17 59.75 -4.54 -46.58
C LYS A 17 61.00 -3.74 -47.01
N GLY A 18 62.00 -3.65 -46.10
CA GLY A 18 63.42 -3.32 -46.35
C GLY A 18 64.12 -2.70 -45.10
N GLN A 19 64.91 -3.45 -44.32
CA GLN A 19 66.40 -3.57 -44.27
C GLN A 19 67.13 -2.44 -43.49
N GLN A 20 67.74 -2.75 -42.31
CA GLN A 20 69.21 -2.93 -42.03
C GLN A 20 70.05 -1.63 -42.23
N THR A 21 70.92 -1.13 -41.34
CA THR A 21 72.02 -1.74 -40.54
C THR A 21 72.72 -0.66 -39.66
N LYS A 22 73.44 -1.08 -38.58
CA LYS A 22 74.67 -0.53 -37.90
C LYS A 22 74.73 1.00 -37.59
N GLY A 23 75.21 1.53 -36.45
CA GLY A 23 76.08 1.09 -35.35
C GLY A 23 77.03 2.27 -35.04
N GLU A 24 77.20 2.69 -33.77
CA GLU A 24 78.43 3.30 -33.19
C GLU A 24 78.16 4.04 -31.86
N THR A 25 79.10 3.84 -30.94
CA THR A 25 79.32 4.48 -29.63
C THR A 25 80.16 5.74 -29.76
N THR A 26 79.86 6.81 -29.01
CA THR A 26 80.86 7.74 -28.45
C THR A 26 80.29 8.54 -27.26
N ASP A 27 81.15 8.71 -26.25
CA ASP A 27 80.98 9.44 -25.00
C ASP A 27 80.96 10.98 -25.11
N ASN A 28 80.47 11.60 -24.02
CA ASN A 28 80.78 12.94 -23.47
C ASN A 28 80.42 14.21 -24.27
N GLU A 29 79.55 15.07 -23.70
CA GLU A 29 79.96 16.23 -22.91
C GLU A 29 78.76 17.11 -22.46
N LYS A 30 78.94 17.73 -21.29
CA LYS A 30 78.01 18.56 -20.51
C LYS A 30 77.34 19.70 -21.28
N THR A 31 76.06 19.99 -20.99
CA THR A 31 75.63 21.36 -20.63
C THR A 31 74.20 21.46 -20.05
N ARG A 32 74.14 22.09 -18.87
CA ARG A 32 73.15 23.07 -18.36
C ARG A 32 71.65 22.77 -18.46
N GLY A 33 71.02 22.76 -17.28
CA GLY A 33 69.62 22.45 -17.09
C GLY A 33 68.63 23.47 -17.64
N ARG A 34 67.42 22.95 -17.89
CA ARG A 34 66.18 23.74 -17.90
C ARG A 34 65.02 22.82 -17.51
N LYS A 35 64.20 23.34 -16.59
CA LYS A 35 63.05 22.71 -15.92
C LYS A 35 62.15 21.89 -16.86
N GLY A 36 61.99 20.59 -16.57
CA GLY A 36 60.91 19.74 -17.08
C GLY A 36 60.06 19.23 -15.92
N ARG A 37 58.77 19.57 -15.92
CA ARG A 37 57.76 19.08 -14.96
C ARG A 37 57.73 17.54 -14.96
N PRO A 38 57.67 16.85 -13.81
CA PRO A 38 57.43 15.42 -13.82
C PRO A 38 55.97 15.17 -14.23
N LYS A 39 55.77 14.51 -15.38
CA LYS A 39 54.51 13.81 -15.69
C LYS A 39 54.39 12.65 -14.72
N THR A 40 53.47 12.75 -13.78
CA THR A 40 52.94 11.60 -13.04
C THR A 40 51.42 11.62 -13.17
N SER A 41 50.93 11.12 -14.31
CA SER A 41 49.60 10.52 -14.32
C SER A 41 49.78 9.09 -13.85
N SER A 42 49.62 8.88 -12.54
CA SER A 42 49.32 7.55 -12.03
C SER A 42 48.00 7.12 -12.66
N ASP A 43 48.05 6.19 -13.61
CA ASP A 43 46.86 5.46 -14.04
C ASP A 43 46.27 4.80 -12.80
N VAL A 44 45.11 5.31 -12.38
CA VAL A 44 44.31 4.69 -11.32
C VAL A 44 43.73 3.42 -11.94
N ALA A 45 44.41 2.30 -11.75
CA ALA A 45 43.88 0.99 -12.08
C ALA A 45 42.66 0.72 -11.18
N VAL A 46 41.47 1.04 -11.68
CA VAL A 46 40.22 0.63 -11.06
C VAL A 46 40.17 -0.90 -11.11
N PRO A 47 40.07 -1.60 -9.96
CA PRO A 47 40.07 -3.05 -9.96
C PRO A 47 38.83 -3.55 -10.71
N ALA A 48 39.04 -4.41 -11.70
CA ALA A 48 37.96 -5.12 -12.37
C ALA A 48 37.25 -6.00 -11.32
N LEU A 49 36.04 -5.61 -10.92
CA LEU A 49 35.23 -6.37 -9.98
C LEU A 49 34.82 -7.69 -10.66
N GLY A 50 35.29 -8.83 -10.15
CA GLY A 50 34.70 -10.13 -10.49
C GLY A 50 33.23 -10.20 -10.06
N ILE A 51 32.50 -11.24 -10.44
CA ILE A 51 31.05 -11.40 -10.17
C ILE A 51 30.70 -11.16 -8.68
N VAL A 52 31.47 -11.73 -7.76
CA VAL A 52 31.30 -11.54 -6.31
C VAL A 52 31.56 -10.08 -5.89
N GLY A 53 32.55 -9.43 -6.50
CA GLY A 53 32.84 -8.01 -6.30
C GLY A 53 31.70 -7.12 -6.78
N MET A 54 31.10 -7.46 -7.92
CA MET A 54 29.95 -6.76 -8.51
C MET A 54 28.70 -6.92 -7.63
N LEU A 55 28.41 -8.13 -7.15
CA LEU A 55 27.30 -8.39 -6.23
C LEU A 55 27.46 -7.64 -4.90
N ARG A 56 28.67 -7.63 -4.33
CA ARG A 56 28.95 -6.88 -3.10
C ARG A 56 28.86 -5.37 -3.32
N TRP A 57 29.32 -4.87 -4.47
CA TRP A 57 29.17 -3.47 -4.84
C TRP A 57 27.70 -3.09 -5.00
N ALA A 58 26.92 -3.89 -5.74
CA ALA A 58 25.49 -3.67 -5.93
C ALA A 58 24.74 -3.67 -4.59
N TRP A 59 25.00 -4.66 -3.71
CA TRP A 59 24.47 -4.68 -2.35
C TRP A 59 24.85 -3.43 -1.55
N SER A 60 26.12 -3.01 -1.62
CA SER A 60 26.59 -1.80 -0.93
C SER A 60 25.97 -0.51 -1.48
N GLN A 61 25.42 -0.53 -2.70
CA GLN A 61 24.71 0.59 -3.29
C GLN A 61 23.23 0.57 -2.89
N LEU A 62 22.57 -0.60 -2.96
CA LEU A 62 21.18 -0.76 -2.53
C LEU A 62 20.99 -0.44 -1.04
N THR A 63 21.97 -0.76 -0.19
CA THR A 63 21.88 -0.54 1.27
C THR A 63 22.24 0.88 1.72
N ARG A 64 22.41 1.84 0.79
CA ARG A 64 22.63 3.27 1.14
C ARG A 64 21.31 3.99 1.31
N MET A 65 21.22 4.84 2.34
CA MET A 65 20.06 5.70 2.60
C MET A 65 19.69 6.57 1.39
N ASN A 66 20.68 7.14 0.71
CA ASN A 66 20.46 8.00 -0.45
C ASN A 66 19.80 7.23 -1.61
N THR A 67 20.16 5.95 -1.79
CA THR A 67 19.56 5.09 -2.80
C THR A 67 18.08 4.86 -2.48
N ALA A 68 17.73 4.62 -1.22
CA ALA A 68 16.34 4.47 -0.80
C ALA A 68 15.51 5.73 -1.09
N LEU A 69 16.05 6.93 -0.80
CA LEU A 69 15.38 8.21 -1.10
C LEU A 69 15.21 8.42 -2.61
N PHE A 70 16.21 8.06 -3.41
CA PHE A 70 16.11 8.12 -4.87
C PHE A 70 15.08 7.12 -5.41
N LEU A 71 15.06 5.88 -4.90
CA LEU A 71 14.07 4.87 -5.28
C LEU A 71 12.65 5.30 -4.90
N LEU A 72 12.47 5.96 -3.77
CA LEU A 72 11.18 6.54 -3.37
C LEU A 72 10.74 7.63 -4.36
N LEU A 73 11.64 8.56 -4.73
CA LEU A 73 11.35 9.57 -5.76
C LEU A 73 11.02 8.91 -7.10
N LEU A 74 11.79 7.90 -7.50
CA LEU A 74 11.60 7.17 -8.74
C LEU A 74 10.25 6.45 -8.75
N LEU A 75 9.84 5.85 -7.62
CA LEU A 75 8.52 5.22 -7.46
C LEU A 75 7.39 6.25 -7.62
N ALA A 76 7.54 7.46 -7.06
CA ALA A 76 6.57 8.53 -7.22
C ALA A 76 6.44 8.97 -8.69
N VAL A 77 7.56 9.14 -9.40
CA VAL A 77 7.56 9.46 -10.84
C VAL A 77 6.96 8.32 -11.67
N ALA A 78 7.28 7.08 -11.31
CA ALA A 78 6.77 5.86 -11.93
C ALA A 78 5.25 5.69 -11.77
N ALA A 79 4.64 6.24 -10.72
CA ALA A 79 3.19 6.20 -10.52
C ALA A 79 2.41 7.21 -11.38
N VAL A 80 3.05 8.29 -11.85
CA VAL A 80 2.39 9.37 -12.61
C VAL A 80 1.63 8.85 -13.84
N PRO A 81 2.21 8.00 -14.71
CA PRO A 81 1.48 7.52 -15.88
C PRO A 81 0.21 6.73 -15.54
N GLY A 82 0.21 6.03 -14.40
CA GLY A 82 -0.96 5.27 -13.94
C GLY A 82 -2.18 6.15 -13.61
N SER A 83 -1.96 7.45 -13.41
CA SER A 83 -3.03 8.45 -13.21
C SER A 83 -3.43 9.20 -14.48
N ILE A 84 -2.64 9.10 -15.55
CA ILE A 84 -2.87 9.82 -16.82
C ILE A 84 -3.60 8.93 -17.82
N PHE A 85 -3.24 7.64 -17.88
CA PHE A 85 -3.79 6.68 -18.84
C PHE A 85 -4.85 5.79 -18.17
N PRO A 86 -5.89 5.36 -18.91
CA PRO A 86 -6.84 4.37 -18.40
C PRO A 86 -6.09 3.12 -17.94
N GLN A 87 -6.46 2.55 -16.80
CA GLN A 87 -5.82 1.35 -16.27
C GLN A 87 -6.75 0.15 -16.47
N ARG A 88 -6.22 -0.95 -16.99
CA ARG A 88 -7.02 -2.15 -17.35
C ARG A 88 -7.71 -2.78 -16.14
N VAL A 89 -7.11 -2.64 -14.96
CA VAL A 89 -7.69 -3.07 -13.68
C VAL A 89 -8.95 -2.28 -13.27
N GLN A 90 -9.15 -1.08 -13.82
CA GLN A 90 -10.32 -0.23 -13.53
C GLN A 90 -11.37 -0.34 -14.63
N ASP A 91 -10.95 -0.27 -15.89
CA ASP A 91 -11.86 -0.32 -17.05
C ASP A 91 -11.14 -0.89 -18.27
N VAL A 92 -11.46 -2.13 -18.61
CA VAL A 92 -10.92 -2.83 -19.78
C VAL A 92 -11.44 -2.19 -21.08
N GLY A 93 -12.68 -1.71 -21.09
CA GLY A 93 -13.33 -1.08 -22.24
C GLY A 93 -12.67 0.24 -22.61
N ALA A 94 -12.40 1.11 -21.62
CA ALA A 94 -11.70 2.37 -21.84
C ALA A 94 -10.28 2.18 -22.40
N VAL A 95 -9.55 1.15 -21.95
CA VAL A 95 -8.23 0.82 -22.51
C VAL A 95 -8.35 0.36 -23.96
N ASN A 96 -9.29 -0.54 -24.26
CA ASN A 96 -9.48 -1.04 -25.62
C ASN A 96 -9.90 0.09 -26.57
N ALA A 97 -10.86 0.95 -26.16
CA ALA A 97 -11.28 2.12 -26.91
C ALA A 97 -10.11 3.11 -27.13
N TYR A 98 -9.23 3.30 -26.13
CA TYR A 98 -8.04 4.14 -26.29
C TYR A 98 -7.08 3.57 -27.34
N ILE A 99 -6.82 2.26 -27.31
CA ILE A 99 -5.93 1.58 -28.27
C ILE A 99 -6.51 1.65 -29.69
N GLU A 100 -7.81 1.43 -29.83
CA GLU A 100 -8.53 1.53 -31.11
C GLU A 100 -8.50 2.96 -31.66
N ALA A 101 -8.73 3.96 -30.81
CA ALA A 101 -8.64 5.37 -31.18
C ALA A 101 -7.21 5.83 -31.50
N ASN A 102 -6.19 5.13 -31.01
CA ASN A 102 -4.77 5.46 -31.16
C ASN A 102 -3.95 4.29 -31.72
N PRO A 103 -4.14 3.91 -33.00
CA PRO A 103 -3.59 2.67 -33.55
C PRO A 103 -2.06 2.62 -33.64
N THR A 104 -1.36 3.76 -33.54
CA THR A 104 0.12 3.81 -33.57
C THR A 104 0.73 3.87 -32.17
N THR A 105 0.26 4.77 -31.30
CA THR A 105 0.80 4.96 -29.95
C THR A 105 0.22 3.97 -28.94
N GLY A 106 -1.03 3.55 -29.11
CA GLY A 106 -1.71 2.58 -28.23
C GLY A 106 -0.93 1.29 -28.06
N PRO A 107 -0.60 0.55 -29.13
CA PRO A 107 0.18 -0.69 -29.03
C PRO A 107 1.58 -0.51 -28.41
N ILE A 108 2.22 0.65 -28.60
CA ILE A 108 3.54 0.95 -28.00
C ILE A 108 3.39 1.14 -26.48
N LEU A 109 2.38 1.92 -26.06
CA LEU A 109 2.09 2.14 -24.65
C LEU A 109 1.68 0.84 -23.94
N ASP A 110 0.90 0.00 -24.61
CA ASP A 110 0.50 -1.33 -24.11
C ASP A 110 1.73 -2.25 -23.94
N THR A 111 2.61 -2.30 -24.93
CA THR A 111 3.88 -3.06 -24.85
C THR A 111 4.79 -2.57 -23.72
N LEU A 112 4.80 -1.25 -23.46
CA LEU A 112 5.55 -0.64 -22.35
C LEU A 112 4.81 -0.70 -21.01
N GLN A 113 3.62 -1.32 -20.96
CA GLN A 113 2.77 -1.52 -19.78
C GLN A 113 2.23 -0.22 -19.14
N PHE A 114 1.93 0.81 -19.94
CA PHE A 114 1.34 2.06 -19.45
C PHE A 114 -0.15 1.95 -19.07
N PHE A 115 -0.85 0.92 -19.54
CA PHE A 115 -2.23 0.60 -19.12
C PHE A 115 -2.28 -0.38 -17.93
N ASP A 116 -1.12 -0.85 -17.50
CA ASP A 116 -0.90 -1.84 -16.43
C ASP A 116 0.24 -1.38 -15.52
N VAL A 117 0.30 -0.08 -15.19
CA VAL A 117 1.47 0.54 -14.52
C VAL A 117 1.79 -0.15 -13.19
N PHE A 118 0.76 -0.42 -12.40
CA PHE A 118 0.91 -0.99 -11.04
C PHE A 118 1.32 -2.47 -11.03
N SER A 119 1.09 -3.20 -12.11
CA SER A 119 1.53 -4.59 -12.31
C SER A 119 2.72 -4.71 -13.27
N SER A 120 3.23 -3.58 -13.78
CA SER A 120 4.32 -3.57 -14.75
C SER A 120 5.64 -4.08 -14.18
N VAL A 121 6.50 -4.61 -15.05
CA VAL A 121 7.82 -5.15 -14.68
C VAL A 121 8.71 -4.04 -14.12
N TRP A 122 8.67 -2.84 -14.70
CA TRP A 122 9.51 -1.72 -14.28
C TRP A 122 9.04 -1.13 -12.94
N PHE A 123 7.74 -0.99 -12.71
CA PHE A 123 7.20 -0.54 -11.43
C PHE A 123 7.53 -1.55 -10.32
N SER A 124 7.28 -2.84 -10.60
CA SER A 124 7.60 -3.94 -9.68
C SER A 124 9.10 -4.03 -9.36
N ALA A 125 9.98 -3.76 -10.33
CA ALA A 125 11.42 -3.71 -10.11
C ALA A 125 11.83 -2.57 -9.17
N ILE A 126 11.27 -1.37 -9.33
CA ILE A 126 11.53 -0.23 -8.42
C ILE A 126 11.05 -0.58 -7.01
N TYR A 127 9.83 -1.12 -6.89
CA TYR A 127 9.26 -1.55 -5.64
C TYR A 127 10.11 -2.63 -4.93
N LEU A 128 10.55 -3.65 -5.67
CA LEU A 128 11.40 -4.71 -5.13
C LEU A 128 12.78 -4.19 -4.71
N LEU A 129 13.39 -3.30 -5.49
CA LEU A 129 14.65 -2.64 -5.12
C LEU A 129 14.49 -1.79 -3.85
N LEU A 130 13.37 -1.07 -3.72
CA LEU A 130 13.06 -0.28 -2.53
C LEU A 130 12.90 -1.20 -1.30
N PHE A 131 12.20 -2.33 -1.45
CA PHE A 131 12.04 -3.33 -0.40
C PHE A 131 13.38 -3.92 0.05
N ILE A 132 14.21 -4.36 -0.90
CA ILE A 132 15.55 -4.89 -0.60
C ILE A 132 16.43 -3.82 0.06
N SER A 133 16.35 -2.57 -0.41
CA SER A 133 17.06 -1.43 0.18
C SER A 133 16.63 -1.20 1.63
N LEU A 134 15.33 -1.25 1.92
CA LEU A 134 14.77 -1.09 3.25
C LEU A 134 15.34 -2.16 4.21
N VAL A 135 15.24 -3.44 3.85
CA VAL A 135 15.79 -4.56 4.63
C VAL A 135 17.31 -4.41 4.82
N GLY A 136 18.01 -4.08 3.73
CA GLY A 136 19.46 -3.88 3.72
C GLY A 136 19.95 -2.70 4.57
N CYS A 137 19.12 -1.67 4.76
CA CYS A 137 19.42 -0.55 5.65
C CYS A 137 19.18 -0.88 7.13
N VAL A 138 18.16 -1.70 7.43
CA VAL A 138 17.74 -1.99 8.81
C VAL A 138 18.73 -2.93 9.51
N ILE A 139 19.14 -4.03 8.87
CA ILE A 139 19.95 -5.09 9.51
C ILE A 139 21.30 -4.55 10.05
N PRO A 140 22.13 -3.83 9.26
CA PRO A 140 23.41 -3.32 9.75
C PRO A 140 23.23 -2.27 10.85
N ARG A 141 22.17 -1.46 10.75
CA ARG A 141 21.85 -0.42 11.73
C ARG A 141 21.42 -1.03 13.06
N ALA A 142 20.58 -2.06 13.02
CA ALA A 142 20.19 -2.83 14.21
C ALA A 142 21.42 -3.42 14.91
N ARG A 143 22.35 -4.02 14.16
CA ARG A 143 23.61 -4.54 14.70
C ARG A 143 24.47 -3.46 15.35
N LYS A 144 24.67 -2.31 14.70
CA LYS A 144 25.43 -1.18 15.28
C LYS A 144 24.76 -0.63 16.53
N HIS A 145 23.43 -0.54 16.54
CA HIS A 145 22.69 -0.09 17.70
C HIS A 145 22.81 -1.06 18.87
N TRP A 146 22.73 -2.37 18.61
CA TRP A 146 22.98 -3.40 19.62
C TRP A 146 24.37 -3.31 20.23
N GLN A 147 25.40 -3.05 19.41
CA GLN A 147 26.76 -2.80 19.91
C GLN A 147 26.84 -1.53 20.76
N ALA A 148 26.23 -0.43 20.32
CA ALA A 148 26.19 0.83 21.09
C ALA A 148 25.39 0.70 22.39
N TRP A 149 24.34 -0.13 22.41
CA TRP A 149 23.58 -0.43 23.61
C TRP A 149 24.45 -1.14 24.65
N ARG A 150 25.34 -2.03 24.22
CA ARG A 150 26.29 -2.74 25.10
C ARG A 150 27.52 -1.93 25.48
N ALA A 151 27.84 -0.87 24.74
CA ALA A 151 28.97 0.00 25.02
C ALA A 151 28.70 0.90 26.24
N GLU A 152 29.78 1.33 26.91
CA GLU A 152 29.73 2.30 27.99
C GLU A 152 29.32 3.70 27.49
N PRO A 153 28.70 4.54 28.35
CA PRO A 153 28.48 5.96 28.09
C PRO A 153 29.75 6.67 27.58
N PRO A 154 29.63 7.62 26.63
CA PRO A 154 30.78 8.25 25.99
C PRO A 154 31.66 9.00 26.98
N ARG A 155 32.97 9.04 26.71
CA ARG A 155 33.96 9.77 27.51
C ARG A 155 33.69 11.28 27.56
N THR A 156 34.09 11.90 28.66
CA THR A 156 33.92 13.33 28.93
C THR A 156 34.76 14.21 27.99
N PRO A 157 34.15 15.10 27.19
CA PRO A 157 34.89 16.00 26.30
C PRO A 157 35.89 16.89 27.04
N ALA A 158 37.00 17.24 26.40
CA ALA A 158 38.02 18.12 27.02
C ALA A 158 37.49 19.53 27.33
N ARG A 159 36.52 20.05 26.56
CA ARG A 159 35.97 21.40 26.70
C ARG A 159 34.44 21.37 26.77
N LEU A 160 33.87 21.30 27.98
CA LEU A 160 32.42 21.24 28.21
C LEU A 160 31.70 22.54 27.83
N GLN A 161 32.38 23.67 27.91
CA GLN A 161 31.88 25.01 27.54
C GLN A 161 31.52 25.15 26.05
N ARG A 162 31.90 24.19 25.20
CA ARG A 162 31.53 24.17 23.77
C ARG A 162 30.20 23.46 23.52
N LEU A 163 29.63 22.82 24.54
CA LEU A 163 28.36 22.13 24.40
C LEU A 163 27.20 23.16 24.36
N PRO A 164 26.10 22.85 23.65
CA PRO A 164 24.97 23.77 23.50
C PRO A 164 24.37 24.27 24.82
N SER A 165 24.43 23.44 25.87
CA SER A 165 24.06 23.81 27.24
C SER A 165 25.19 23.38 28.16
N SER A 166 25.82 24.33 28.83
CA SER A 166 26.88 24.07 29.81
C SER A 166 26.80 25.07 30.95
N ARG A 167 27.14 24.62 32.16
CA ARG A 167 27.23 25.46 33.36
C ARG A 167 28.39 25.02 34.23
N SER A 168 28.75 25.88 35.16
CA SER A 168 29.83 25.67 36.13
C SER A 168 29.39 26.17 37.49
N LEU A 169 29.51 25.33 38.50
CA LEU A 169 29.20 25.63 39.89
C LEU A 169 30.50 25.59 40.69
N GLU A 170 30.79 26.66 41.42
CA GLU A 170 31.84 26.66 42.43
C GLU A 170 31.26 26.20 43.77
N LEU A 171 31.86 25.16 44.35
CA LEU A 171 31.44 24.52 45.59
C LEU A 171 32.47 24.83 46.69
N GLY A 172 31.98 25.25 47.86
CA GLY A 172 32.80 25.55 49.04
C GLY A 172 33.19 27.03 49.19
N GLY A 173 33.70 27.39 50.36
CA GLY A 173 34.14 28.75 50.69
C GLY A 173 33.06 29.69 51.24
N ARG A 174 31.85 29.18 51.54
CA ARG A 174 30.88 29.86 52.39
C ARG A 174 31.24 29.63 53.85
N ASP A 175 31.35 30.71 54.63
CA ASP A 175 31.59 30.69 56.08
C ASP A 175 32.81 29.85 56.55
N GLY A 176 33.80 29.65 55.67
CA GLY A 176 35.02 28.87 55.97
C GLY A 176 34.85 27.35 55.86
N ALA A 177 33.75 26.84 55.31
CA ALA A 177 33.54 25.42 55.09
C ALA A 177 34.60 24.83 54.13
N PRO A 178 35.17 23.64 54.43
CA PRO A 178 36.17 23.01 53.57
C PRO A 178 35.55 22.62 52.23
N ALA A 179 36.33 22.72 51.16
CA ALA A 179 35.88 22.23 49.86
C ALA A 179 35.74 20.69 49.89
N PRO A 180 34.67 20.14 49.32
CA PRO A 180 34.47 18.69 49.25
C PRO A 180 35.53 18.04 48.36
N GLU A 181 35.83 16.77 48.58
CA GLU A 181 36.74 16.02 47.70
C GLU A 181 36.14 15.86 46.30
N ALA A 182 36.95 16.08 45.26
CA ALA A 182 36.50 16.05 43.86
C ALA A 182 35.83 14.72 43.47
N ASP A 183 36.34 13.60 43.99
CA ASP A 183 35.78 12.25 43.76
C ASP A 183 34.37 12.12 44.35
N VAL A 184 34.16 12.62 45.58
CA VAL A 184 32.84 12.63 46.22
C VAL A 184 31.85 13.47 45.42
N VAL A 185 32.29 14.63 44.91
CA VAL A 185 31.45 15.49 44.06
C VAL A 185 31.01 14.77 42.78
N VAL A 186 31.93 14.07 42.12
CA VAL A 186 31.66 13.29 40.90
C VAL A 186 30.71 12.12 41.18
N GLU A 187 30.90 11.38 42.28
CA GLU A 187 30.04 10.26 42.65
C GLU A 187 28.60 10.70 42.97
N ARG A 188 28.44 11.83 43.67
CA ARG A 188 27.12 12.42 43.96
C ARG A 188 26.44 12.93 42.69
N ALA A 189 27.19 13.60 41.81
CA ALA A 189 26.67 14.01 40.51
C ALA A 189 26.22 12.80 39.67
N ALA A 190 26.98 11.69 39.70
CA ALA A 190 26.59 10.43 39.06
C ALA A 190 25.31 9.85 39.66
N ALA A 191 25.13 9.90 40.99
CA ALA A 191 23.92 9.43 41.66
C ALA A 191 22.67 10.24 41.25
N ILE A 192 22.79 11.57 41.15
CA ILE A 192 21.71 12.45 40.66
C ILE A 192 21.33 12.09 39.22
N LEU A 193 22.32 11.89 38.35
CA LEU A 193 22.10 11.48 36.97
C LEU A 193 21.44 10.09 36.87
N ARG A 194 21.80 9.12 37.72
CA ARG A 194 21.12 7.82 37.82
C ARG A 194 19.65 7.96 38.22
N LYS A 195 19.34 8.80 39.22
CA LYS A 195 17.95 9.09 39.64
C LYS A 195 17.12 9.68 38.49
N ARG A 196 17.75 10.49 37.63
CA ARG A 196 17.17 11.06 36.40
C ARG A 196 17.13 10.08 35.21
N ARG A 197 17.40 8.79 35.46
CA ARG A 197 17.38 7.68 34.50
C ARG A 197 18.46 7.75 33.42
N TYR A 198 19.57 8.42 33.69
CA TYR A 198 20.77 8.30 32.86
C TYR A 198 21.54 7.04 33.22
N ARG A 199 22.06 6.38 32.18
CA ARG A 199 23.14 5.41 32.35
C ARG A 199 24.43 6.20 32.49
N VAL A 200 25.14 6.00 33.60
CA VAL A 200 26.34 6.77 33.94
C VAL A 200 27.56 5.86 33.93
N ASP A 201 28.69 6.45 33.60
CA ASP A 201 30.00 5.85 33.78
C ASP A 201 30.95 6.87 34.40
N VAL A 202 31.48 6.51 35.56
CA VAL A 202 32.37 7.35 36.38
C VAL A 202 33.80 6.99 36.03
N ARG A 203 34.62 8.01 35.77
CA ARG A 203 35.99 7.85 35.27
C ARG A 203 36.94 8.78 36.01
N ASP A 204 38.22 8.42 35.94
CA ASP A 204 39.34 9.25 36.40
C ASP A 204 39.26 9.60 37.90
N LEU A 205 38.66 8.73 38.72
CA LEU A 205 38.68 8.83 40.19
C LEU A 205 40.12 8.82 40.70
N GLY A 206 40.41 9.64 41.72
CA GLY A 206 41.74 9.81 42.28
C GLY A 206 42.70 10.62 41.40
N THR A 207 42.24 11.20 40.30
CA THR A 207 43.02 12.12 39.45
C THR A 207 42.66 13.58 39.73
N ALA A 208 43.38 14.52 39.11
CA ALA A 208 43.09 15.95 39.26
C ALA A 208 41.76 16.41 38.63
N ALA A 209 41.10 15.56 37.82
CA ALA A 209 39.90 15.91 37.09
C ALA A 209 38.92 14.73 36.90
N PRO A 210 38.36 14.15 37.99
CA PRO A 210 37.40 13.07 37.90
C PRO A 210 36.16 13.50 37.09
N SER A 211 35.52 12.55 36.40
CA SER A 211 34.42 12.87 35.49
C SER A 211 33.35 11.80 35.38
N VAL A 212 32.17 12.21 34.94
CA VAL A 212 31.03 11.32 34.65
C VAL A 212 30.61 11.53 33.20
N GLY A 213 30.57 10.44 32.44
CA GLY A 213 29.86 10.38 31.16
C GLY A 213 28.49 9.75 31.36
N ALA A 214 27.43 10.39 30.89
CA ALA A 214 26.07 9.92 31.07
C ALA A 214 25.25 9.99 29.77
N GLU A 215 24.38 9.01 29.54
CA GLU A 215 23.44 9.03 28.42
C GLU A 215 22.07 8.43 28.75
N ARG A 216 21.04 8.89 28.04
CA ARG A 216 19.65 8.42 28.15
C ARG A 216 18.96 8.44 26.79
N GLY A 217 17.89 7.66 26.65
CA GLY A 217 17.01 7.69 25.48
C GLY A 217 17.39 6.72 24.37
N MET A 218 18.10 5.63 24.69
CA MET A 218 18.53 4.61 23.72
C MET A 218 17.35 3.91 23.01
N TRP A 219 16.15 3.92 23.63
CA TRP A 219 14.91 3.43 23.05
C TRP A 219 14.44 4.19 21.80
N LYS A 220 14.88 5.43 21.57
CA LYS A 220 14.56 6.20 20.36
C LYS A 220 14.99 5.45 19.10
N GLU A 221 16.22 4.97 19.09
CA GLU A 221 16.78 4.20 17.98
C GLU A 221 16.15 2.80 17.85
N VAL A 222 15.71 2.17 18.94
CA VAL A 222 14.89 0.94 18.87
C VAL A 222 13.57 1.21 18.18
N GLY A 223 12.86 2.28 18.55
CA GLY A 223 11.62 2.67 17.90
C GLY A 223 11.78 2.83 16.38
N ASN A 224 12.87 3.47 15.96
CA ASN A 224 13.20 3.61 14.54
C ASN A 224 13.41 2.25 13.84
N ILE A 225 14.12 1.30 14.47
CA ILE A 225 14.32 -0.05 13.93
C ILE A 225 13.00 -0.82 13.86
N VAL A 226 12.21 -0.79 14.92
CA VAL A 226 10.89 -1.45 14.99
C VAL A 226 9.97 -0.90 13.90
N PHE A 227 9.94 0.41 13.70
CA PHE A 227 9.15 1.04 12.65
C PHE A 227 9.49 0.51 11.25
N HIS A 228 10.78 0.45 10.91
CA HIS A 228 11.19 -0.04 9.58
C HIS A 228 10.94 -1.54 9.42
N LEU A 229 11.20 -2.34 10.47
CA LEU A 229 10.92 -3.77 10.44
C LEU A 229 9.42 -4.06 10.33
N ALA A 230 8.60 -3.23 10.97
CA ALA A 230 7.15 -3.31 10.89
C ALA A 230 6.64 -3.00 9.47
N ILE A 231 7.19 -1.99 8.79
CA ILE A 231 6.86 -1.74 7.37
C ILE A 231 7.24 -2.95 6.50
N VAL A 232 8.43 -3.52 6.71
CA VAL A 232 8.81 -4.78 6.04
C VAL A 232 7.80 -5.89 6.34
N GLY A 233 7.37 -6.02 7.59
CA GLY A 233 6.34 -6.96 8.03
C GLY A 233 5.03 -6.79 7.28
N ILE A 234 4.50 -5.57 7.17
CA ILE A 234 3.29 -5.27 6.38
C ILE A 234 3.45 -5.80 4.95
N LEU A 235 4.56 -5.45 4.28
CA LEU A 235 4.77 -5.86 2.89
C LEU A 235 4.87 -7.39 2.74
N VAL A 236 5.55 -8.06 3.67
CA VAL A 236 5.65 -9.53 3.69
C VAL A 236 4.30 -10.19 3.90
N PHE A 237 3.48 -9.68 4.84
CA PHE A 237 2.18 -10.26 5.12
C PHE A 237 1.14 -9.94 4.05
N VAL A 238 1.19 -8.77 3.40
CA VAL A 238 0.37 -8.49 2.20
C VAL A 238 0.74 -9.45 1.07
N ALA A 239 2.04 -9.66 0.82
CA ALA A 239 2.48 -10.62 -0.19
C ALA A 239 2.04 -12.05 0.16
N TYR A 240 2.15 -12.45 1.42
CA TYR A 240 1.66 -13.74 1.92
C TYR A 240 0.14 -13.89 1.71
N GLY A 241 -0.65 -12.89 2.10
CA GLY A 241 -2.09 -12.84 1.85
C GLY A 241 -2.44 -13.00 0.37
N SER A 242 -1.78 -12.23 -0.50
CA SER A 242 -2.02 -12.28 -1.95
C SER A 242 -1.57 -13.59 -2.61
N MET A 243 -0.56 -14.29 -2.07
CA MET A 243 -0.07 -15.54 -2.65
C MET A 243 -0.93 -16.74 -2.25
N PHE A 244 -1.39 -16.78 -1.00
CA PHE A 244 -2.07 -17.94 -0.41
C PHE A 244 -3.59 -17.75 -0.23
N GLY A 245 -4.08 -16.51 -0.39
CA GLY A 245 -5.48 -16.16 -0.34
C GLY A 245 -6.22 -16.34 -1.66
N PHE A 246 -7.50 -15.97 -1.66
CA PHE A 246 -8.33 -15.87 -2.86
C PHE A 246 -9.39 -14.78 -2.72
N LYS A 247 -9.93 -14.35 -3.85
CA LYS A 247 -11.13 -13.51 -3.94
C LYS A 247 -12.11 -14.18 -4.91
N GLY A 248 -13.36 -14.32 -4.52
CA GLY A 248 -14.40 -14.87 -5.37
C GLY A 248 -15.68 -14.06 -5.25
N GLN A 249 -16.41 -13.95 -6.35
CA GLN A 249 -17.69 -13.26 -6.38
C GLN A 249 -18.81 -14.24 -6.68
N LYS A 250 -19.96 -14.02 -6.05
CA LYS A 250 -21.17 -14.81 -6.29
C LYS A 250 -22.42 -13.95 -6.16
N ILE A 251 -23.31 -14.03 -7.14
CA ILE A 251 -24.68 -13.55 -7.02
C ILE A 251 -25.57 -14.69 -6.51
N LEU A 252 -26.40 -14.39 -5.50
CA LEU A 252 -27.38 -15.31 -4.94
C LEU A 252 -28.75 -14.65 -4.94
N THR A 253 -29.75 -15.33 -5.48
CA THR A 253 -31.14 -14.91 -5.32
C THR A 253 -31.65 -15.31 -3.93
N VAL A 254 -32.64 -14.59 -3.42
CA VAL A 254 -33.30 -14.97 -2.16
C VAL A 254 -33.87 -16.38 -2.30
N GLY A 255 -33.48 -17.27 -1.39
CA GLY A 255 -33.79 -18.70 -1.40
C GLY A 255 -32.63 -19.59 -1.85
N ASP A 256 -31.63 -19.04 -2.56
CA ASP A 256 -30.47 -19.80 -3.02
C ASP A 256 -29.46 -20.07 -1.91
N THR A 257 -28.68 -21.14 -2.11
CA THR A 257 -27.58 -21.52 -1.24
C THR A 257 -26.27 -21.58 -2.02
N PHE A 258 -25.30 -20.79 -1.57
CA PHE A 258 -23.91 -20.91 -1.97
C PHE A 258 -23.22 -22.00 -1.15
N ALA A 259 -22.41 -22.83 -1.81
CA ALA A 259 -21.46 -23.72 -1.18
C ALA A 259 -20.05 -23.29 -1.57
N ASN A 260 -19.12 -23.24 -0.62
CA ASN A 260 -17.75 -22.82 -0.86
C ASN A 260 -16.96 -23.85 -1.67
N SER A 261 -17.17 -23.84 -2.98
CA SER A 261 -16.51 -24.70 -3.96
C SER A 261 -16.16 -23.90 -5.20
N LEU A 262 -15.08 -24.28 -5.89
CA LEU A 262 -14.56 -23.49 -7.02
C LEU A 262 -15.59 -23.28 -8.14
N ILE A 263 -16.45 -24.28 -8.40
CA ILE A 263 -17.48 -24.23 -9.45
C ILE A 263 -18.69 -23.38 -9.05
N SER A 264 -18.85 -23.06 -7.77
CA SER A 264 -19.98 -22.29 -7.27
C SER A 264 -19.80 -20.78 -7.43
N TYR A 265 -18.58 -20.32 -7.72
CA TYR A 265 -18.25 -18.91 -7.93
C TYR A 265 -18.53 -18.45 -9.37
N ASP A 266 -19.06 -17.23 -9.52
CA ASP A 266 -19.26 -16.62 -10.84
C ASP A 266 -17.94 -16.03 -11.36
N SER A 267 -17.10 -15.52 -10.47
CA SER A 267 -15.72 -15.13 -10.75
C SER A 267 -14.81 -15.56 -9.61
N PHE A 268 -13.59 -16.00 -9.93
CA PHE A 268 -12.63 -16.47 -8.93
C PHE A 268 -11.21 -16.06 -9.30
N THR A 269 -10.55 -15.35 -8.40
CA THR A 269 -9.17 -14.88 -8.51
C THR A 269 -8.32 -15.54 -7.43
N PRO A 270 -7.62 -16.64 -7.75
CA PRO A 270 -6.72 -17.31 -6.81
C PRO A 270 -5.41 -16.52 -6.64
N GLY A 271 -4.82 -16.62 -5.45
CA GLY A 271 -3.42 -16.25 -5.24
C GLY A 271 -2.47 -17.16 -6.01
N SER A 272 -1.25 -16.68 -6.27
CA SER A 272 -0.26 -17.40 -7.10
C SER A 272 0.16 -18.77 -6.57
N ASN A 273 -0.05 -19.01 -5.28
CA ASN A 273 0.29 -20.25 -4.57
C ASN A 273 -0.96 -20.92 -3.97
N PHE A 274 -2.15 -20.53 -4.40
CA PHE A 274 -3.42 -21.13 -3.96
C PHE A 274 -3.53 -22.61 -4.35
N ASN A 275 -4.24 -23.38 -3.52
CA ASN A 275 -4.69 -24.73 -3.83
C ASN A 275 -6.20 -24.82 -3.53
N ALA A 276 -6.98 -25.41 -4.46
CA ALA A 276 -8.42 -25.62 -4.31
C ALA A 276 -8.77 -26.48 -3.08
N ASP A 277 -7.88 -27.38 -2.66
CA ASP A 277 -8.06 -28.22 -1.46
C ASP A 277 -8.04 -27.40 -0.15
N TRP A 278 -7.68 -26.11 -0.20
CA TRP A 278 -7.71 -25.20 0.96
C TRP A 278 -9.05 -24.48 1.13
N LEU A 279 -10.02 -24.69 0.23
CA LEU A 279 -11.37 -24.15 0.39
C LEU A 279 -12.05 -24.89 1.55
N GLU A 280 -12.30 -24.16 2.63
CA GLU A 280 -13.06 -24.66 3.78
C GLU A 280 -14.54 -24.86 3.36
N PRO A 281 -15.13 -26.04 3.59
CA PRO A 281 -16.46 -26.35 3.09
C PRO A 281 -17.53 -25.71 3.98
N PHE A 282 -18.05 -24.54 3.60
CA PHE A 282 -19.18 -23.92 4.26
C PHE A 282 -20.31 -23.60 3.27
N THR A 283 -21.50 -23.33 3.78
CA THR A 283 -22.62 -22.83 2.97
C THR A 283 -23.20 -21.53 3.51
N ILE A 284 -23.63 -20.65 2.60
CA ILE A 284 -24.39 -19.43 2.90
C ILE A 284 -25.69 -19.50 2.11
N ARG A 285 -26.81 -19.50 2.80
CA ARG A 285 -28.15 -19.37 2.20
C ARG A 285 -28.66 -17.96 2.45
N VAL A 286 -29.23 -17.34 1.43
CA VAL A 286 -29.90 -16.04 1.57
C VAL A 286 -31.37 -16.31 1.83
N ASP A 287 -31.85 -15.99 3.03
CA ASP A 287 -33.23 -16.27 3.42
C ASP A 287 -34.16 -15.13 3.06
N ASP A 288 -33.68 -13.90 3.20
CA ASP A 288 -34.37 -12.68 2.80
C ASP A 288 -33.37 -11.55 2.51
N PHE A 289 -33.84 -10.51 1.82
CA PHE A 289 -33.07 -9.30 1.59
C PHE A 289 -33.99 -8.09 1.53
N THR A 290 -33.74 -7.10 2.39
CA THR A 290 -34.53 -5.89 2.51
C THR A 290 -33.67 -4.64 2.34
N ILE A 291 -34.24 -3.63 1.68
CA ILE A 291 -33.65 -2.30 1.56
C ILE A 291 -34.63 -1.31 2.18
N ASP A 292 -34.17 -0.58 3.19
CA ASP A 292 -34.92 0.55 3.73
C ASP A 292 -34.65 1.77 2.89
N TYR A 293 -35.69 2.36 2.31
CA TYR A 293 -35.59 3.59 1.54
C TYR A 293 -36.09 4.79 2.36
N ASN A 294 -35.54 5.97 2.12
CA ASN A 294 -36.07 7.19 2.69
C ASN A 294 -37.48 7.47 2.12
N ARG A 295 -38.47 7.54 3.00
CA ARG A 295 -39.88 7.83 2.66
C ARG A 295 -40.34 9.20 3.14
N ASP A 296 -39.41 10.10 3.49
CA ASP A 296 -39.73 11.47 3.90
C ASP A 296 -40.17 12.32 2.71
N THR A 297 -41.47 12.63 2.65
CA THR A 297 -42.06 13.46 1.59
C THR A 297 -41.73 14.95 1.74
N GLU A 298 -41.21 15.39 2.89
CA GLU A 298 -40.80 16.78 3.11
C GLU A 298 -39.40 17.07 2.53
N ASP A 299 -38.62 16.03 2.20
CA ASP A 299 -37.35 16.13 1.48
C ASP A 299 -37.38 15.35 0.14
N PRO A 300 -38.00 15.93 -0.92
CA PRO A 300 -38.11 15.27 -2.22
C PRO A 300 -36.77 14.93 -2.88
N ALA A 301 -35.68 15.58 -2.47
CA ALA A 301 -34.37 15.34 -3.05
C ALA A 301 -33.75 14.01 -2.59
N SER A 302 -34.15 13.51 -1.42
CA SER A 302 -33.64 12.26 -0.85
C SER A 302 -34.70 11.15 -0.75
N TYR A 303 -35.95 11.43 -1.12
CA TYR A 303 -36.99 10.40 -1.24
C TYR A 303 -36.54 9.27 -2.17
N GLY A 304 -36.72 8.02 -1.74
CA GLY A 304 -36.30 6.83 -2.49
C GLY A 304 -34.80 6.52 -2.41
N MET A 305 -33.98 7.31 -1.69
CA MET A 305 -32.58 6.94 -1.45
C MET A 305 -32.48 5.78 -0.45
N PRO A 306 -31.64 4.76 -0.69
CA PRO A 306 -31.46 3.66 0.23
C PRO A 306 -30.71 4.09 1.50
N LEU A 307 -31.19 3.63 2.65
CA LEU A 307 -30.66 3.90 3.99
C LEU A 307 -29.91 2.68 4.54
N HIS A 308 -30.53 1.50 4.44
CA HIS A 308 -29.98 0.25 4.96
C HIS A 308 -30.18 -0.88 3.95
N PHE A 309 -29.22 -1.79 3.90
CA PHE A 309 -29.29 -3.02 3.10
C PHE A 309 -28.99 -4.17 4.04
N GLU A 310 -29.95 -5.06 4.24
CA GLU A 310 -29.86 -6.15 5.20
C GLU A 310 -30.30 -7.44 4.54
N ALA A 311 -29.44 -8.46 4.58
CA ALA A 311 -29.75 -9.82 4.16
C ALA A 311 -29.78 -10.73 5.38
N GLY A 312 -30.93 -11.37 5.63
CA GLY A 312 -31.00 -12.53 6.51
C GLY A 312 -30.30 -13.71 5.86
N VAL A 313 -29.32 -14.30 6.55
CA VAL A 313 -28.54 -15.42 6.01
C VAL A 313 -28.43 -16.57 7.00
N THR A 314 -28.58 -17.79 6.49
CA THR A 314 -28.32 -19.02 7.21
C THR A 314 -26.96 -19.57 6.78
N ILE A 315 -26.07 -19.74 7.74
CA ILE A 315 -24.70 -20.20 7.54
C ILE A 315 -24.53 -21.58 8.15
N THR A 316 -23.86 -22.49 7.44
CA THR A 316 -23.40 -23.78 7.98
C THR A 316 -21.90 -23.86 7.81
N ASP A 317 -21.15 -23.83 8.93
CA ASP A 317 -19.70 -23.68 8.94
C ASP A 317 -18.96 -24.92 8.39
N ALA A 318 -19.49 -26.14 8.62
CA ALA A 318 -18.99 -27.38 8.03
C ALA A 318 -20.11 -28.41 7.76
N PRO A 319 -19.90 -29.41 6.88
CA PRO A 319 -20.89 -30.45 6.62
C PRO A 319 -21.29 -31.21 7.91
N GLY A 320 -22.56 -31.06 8.31
CA GLY A 320 -23.12 -31.70 9.50
C GLY A 320 -23.17 -30.82 10.75
N ASP A 321 -22.65 -29.58 10.69
CA ASP A 321 -22.79 -28.61 11.77
C ASP A 321 -24.21 -28.04 11.84
N GLU A 322 -24.60 -27.52 13.00
CA GLU A 322 -25.88 -26.85 13.18
C GLU A 322 -25.87 -25.49 12.45
N PRO A 323 -26.89 -25.18 11.61
CA PRO A 323 -26.97 -23.89 10.94
C PRO A 323 -27.15 -22.74 11.95
N ARG A 324 -26.56 -21.59 11.65
CA ARG A 324 -26.70 -20.35 12.42
C ARG A 324 -27.23 -19.23 11.54
N GLU A 325 -28.12 -18.43 12.09
CA GLU A 325 -28.67 -17.24 11.43
C GLU A 325 -27.78 -16.02 11.75
N GLU A 326 -27.46 -15.23 10.73
CA GLU A 326 -26.81 -13.93 10.86
C GLU A 326 -27.46 -12.90 9.93
N THR A 327 -27.18 -11.62 10.19
CA THR A 327 -27.55 -10.51 9.32
C THR A 327 -26.31 -10.01 8.62
N LEU A 328 -26.31 -10.09 7.29
CA LEU A 328 -25.27 -9.52 6.44
C LEU A 328 -25.70 -8.11 6.00
N SER A 329 -24.87 -7.09 6.26
CA SER A 329 -25.16 -5.71 5.84
C SER A 329 -23.89 -4.95 5.41
N VAL A 330 -24.07 -3.77 4.81
CA VAL A 330 -22.95 -2.95 4.32
C VAL A 330 -22.02 -2.59 5.48
N ASN A 331 -20.72 -2.84 5.32
CA ASN A 331 -19.66 -2.71 6.34
C ASN A 331 -19.74 -3.68 7.55
N HIS A 332 -20.69 -4.61 7.55
CA HIS A 332 -20.80 -5.67 8.54
C HIS A 332 -20.73 -7.03 7.84
N PRO A 333 -19.52 -7.47 7.41
CA PRO A 333 -19.36 -8.78 6.79
C PRO A 333 -19.62 -9.90 7.79
N ILE A 334 -20.04 -11.04 7.23
CA ILE A 334 -20.07 -12.30 7.96
C ILE A 334 -18.71 -13.01 7.80
N GLY A 335 -18.29 -13.68 8.86
CA GLY A 335 -17.08 -14.49 8.86
C GLY A 335 -17.42 -15.97 9.02
N VAL A 336 -16.80 -16.81 8.18
CA VAL A 336 -16.74 -18.26 8.37
C VAL A 336 -15.26 -18.62 8.43
N ASP A 337 -14.80 -19.02 9.61
CA ASP A 337 -13.39 -19.25 9.91
C ASP A 337 -12.48 -18.07 9.53
N ASN A 338 -11.72 -18.17 8.44
CA ASN A 338 -10.84 -17.11 7.93
C ASN A 338 -11.35 -16.47 6.64
N VAL A 339 -12.51 -16.89 6.16
CA VAL A 339 -13.17 -16.36 4.98
C VAL A 339 -14.19 -15.31 5.43
N SER A 340 -14.21 -14.15 4.79
CA SER A 340 -15.31 -13.19 5.00
C SER A 340 -16.12 -13.02 3.72
N ALA A 341 -17.43 -12.87 3.88
CA ALA A 341 -18.33 -12.50 2.80
C ALA A 341 -18.88 -11.08 3.03
N TYR A 342 -18.70 -10.22 2.02
CA TYR A 342 -19.20 -8.86 2.00
C TYR A 342 -20.38 -8.73 1.05
N LEU A 343 -21.39 -7.95 1.46
CA LEU A 343 -22.42 -7.47 0.56
C LEU A 343 -21.85 -6.33 -0.30
N ILE A 344 -21.71 -6.56 -1.61
CA ILE A 344 -21.15 -5.58 -2.56
C ILE A 344 -22.15 -5.13 -3.64
N GLY A 345 -23.25 -5.86 -3.83
CA GLY A 345 -24.24 -5.56 -4.86
C GLY A 345 -25.59 -6.14 -4.51
N ASN A 346 -26.61 -5.70 -5.24
CA ASN A 346 -27.96 -6.22 -5.16
C ASN A 346 -28.75 -5.84 -6.41
N GLY A 347 -29.92 -6.45 -6.57
CA GLY A 347 -30.88 -6.08 -7.59
C GLY A 347 -32.09 -6.98 -7.55
N TYR A 348 -32.83 -6.99 -8.65
CA TYR A 348 -33.99 -7.84 -8.84
C TYR A 348 -33.67 -8.95 -9.84
N ALA A 349 -34.32 -10.10 -9.66
CA ALA A 349 -34.29 -11.20 -10.59
C ALA A 349 -35.74 -11.60 -10.91
N PRO A 350 -36.31 -11.08 -12.00
CA PRO A 350 -37.61 -11.52 -12.50
C PRO A 350 -37.58 -13.02 -12.78
N VAL A 351 -38.55 -13.73 -12.25
CA VAL A 351 -38.76 -15.16 -12.50
C VAL A 351 -39.60 -15.28 -13.76
N VAL A 352 -39.05 -15.94 -14.78
CA VAL A 352 -39.73 -16.11 -16.06
C VAL A 352 -39.77 -17.58 -16.47
N ARG A 353 -40.76 -17.93 -17.28
CA ARG A 353 -40.86 -19.21 -17.98
C ARG A 353 -40.88 -18.96 -19.49
N VAL A 354 -40.01 -19.66 -20.20
CA VAL A 354 -40.03 -19.71 -21.67
C VAL A 354 -40.54 -21.08 -22.08
N THR A 355 -41.63 -21.09 -22.84
CA THR A 355 -42.16 -22.28 -23.50
C THR A 355 -41.84 -22.15 -24.98
N ASP A 356 -41.27 -23.17 -25.59
CA ASP A 356 -40.83 -23.14 -26.99
C ASP A 356 -41.97 -23.41 -27.99
N GLY A 357 -41.65 -23.45 -29.29
CA GLY A 357 -42.63 -23.67 -30.36
C GLY A 357 -43.21 -25.10 -30.40
N ASN A 358 -42.57 -26.06 -29.72
CA ASN A 358 -43.10 -27.41 -29.55
C ASN A 358 -44.04 -27.52 -28.33
N GLY A 359 -44.05 -26.52 -27.45
CA GLY A 359 -44.80 -26.51 -26.21
C GLY A 359 -44.02 -27.04 -25.00
N ASP A 360 -42.70 -27.24 -25.13
CA ASP A 360 -41.83 -27.68 -24.06
C ASP A 360 -41.24 -26.46 -23.30
N VAL A 361 -41.00 -26.61 -21.99
CA VAL A 361 -40.37 -25.53 -21.20
C VAL A 361 -38.87 -25.55 -21.47
N SER A 362 -38.37 -24.51 -22.13
CA SER A 362 -36.95 -24.34 -22.45
C SER A 362 -36.17 -23.59 -21.36
N TYR A 363 -36.87 -22.82 -20.52
CA TYR A 363 -36.30 -22.16 -19.35
C TYR A 363 -37.38 -21.86 -18.31
N GLU A 364 -37.08 -22.06 -17.02
CA GLU A 364 -37.90 -21.59 -15.91
C GLU A 364 -37.01 -21.22 -14.71
N GLY A 365 -37.07 -19.97 -14.26
CA GLY A 365 -36.29 -19.55 -13.10
C GLY A 365 -36.04 -18.03 -13.03
N PRO A 366 -35.33 -17.59 -11.98
CA PRO A 366 -34.94 -16.20 -11.81
C PRO A 366 -33.83 -15.81 -12.79
N VAL A 367 -33.99 -14.66 -13.45
CA VAL A 367 -32.98 -14.06 -14.33
C VAL A 367 -32.40 -12.83 -13.67
N VAL A 368 -31.12 -12.91 -13.27
CA VAL A 368 -30.41 -11.78 -12.64
C VAL A 368 -30.29 -10.61 -13.62
N THR A 369 -30.88 -9.46 -13.27
CA THR A 369 -30.75 -8.23 -14.05
C THR A 369 -29.56 -7.40 -13.58
N VAL A 370 -29.00 -6.56 -14.46
CA VAL A 370 -27.87 -5.69 -14.14
C VAL A 370 -28.36 -4.25 -13.99
N PRO A 371 -28.27 -3.63 -12.80
CA PRO A 371 -28.67 -2.23 -12.62
C PRO A 371 -27.92 -1.29 -13.57
N GLU A 372 -28.66 -0.49 -14.34
CA GLU A 372 -28.09 0.55 -15.20
C GLU A 372 -27.73 1.79 -14.37
N ASP A 373 -28.57 2.07 -13.38
CA ASP A 373 -28.34 3.07 -12.35
C ASP A 373 -28.86 2.56 -11.00
N THR A 374 -27.97 2.58 -10.00
CA THR A 374 -28.27 2.16 -8.64
C THR A 374 -29.35 2.99 -7.94
N SER A 375 -29.61 4.23 -8.40
CA SER A 375 -30.62 5.10 -7.78
C SER A 375 -32.04 4.81 -8.25
N SER A 376 -32.21 4.50 -9.53
CA SER A 376 -33.52 4.21 -10.12
C SER A 376 -33.90 2.72 -10.06
N ALA A 377 -32.94 1.82 -9.77
CA ALA A 377 -33.09 0.37 -9.82
C ALA A 377 -33.60 -0.19 -11.17
N VAL A 378 -33.62 0.64 -12.22
CA VAL A 378 -33.80 0.21 -13.60
C VAL A 378 -32.62 -0.67 -13.98
N SER A 379 -32.92 -1.82 -14.57
CA SER A 379 -31.90 -2.83 -14.81
C SER A 379 -32.09 -3.50 -16.16
N SER A 380 -30.97 -3.85 -16.80
CA SER A 380 -30.98 -4.59 -18.05
C SER A 380 -31.25 -6.07 -17.81
N PHE A 381 -32.07 -6.64 -18.66
CA PHE A 381 -32.47 -8.04 -18.66
C PHE A 381 -31.90 -8.71 -19.90
N THR A 382 -31.22 -9.85 -19.71
CA THR A 382 -30.75 -10.70 -20.81
C THR A 382 -31.03 -12.15 -20.46
N LEU A 383 -31.70 -12.87 -21.37
CA LEU A 383 -31.93 -14.31 -21.26
C LEU A 383 -31.59 -15.00 -22.58
N LYS A 384 -30.81 -16.08 -22.49
CA LYS A 384 -30.48 -16.98 -23.59
C LYS A 384 -31.12 -18.32 -23.29
N ALA A 385 -32.01 -18.79 -24.17
CA ALA A 385 -32.70 -20.08 -24.06
C ALA A 385 -32.24 -21.01 -25.20
N PRO A 386 -31.03 -21.61 -25.11
CA PRO A 386 -30.48 -22.48 -26.15
C PRO A 386 -31.26 -23.80 -26.31
N ASP A 387 -31.99 -24.22 -25.28
CA ASP A 387 -32.76 -25.47 -25.28
C ASP A 387 -34.13 -25.32 -25.97
N ALA A 388 -34.48 -24.13 -26.48
CA ALA A 388 -35.72 -23.90 -27.20
C ALA A 388 -35.68 -24.50 -28.62
N SER A 389 -36.78 -25.12 -29.03
CA SER A 389 -36.98 -25.71 -30.36
C SER A 389 -38.23 -25.15 -31.05
N PRO A 390 -38.26 -25.00 -32.39
CA PRO A 390 -37.25 -25.41 -33.38
C PRO A 390 -36.04 -24.48 -33.52
N GLU A 391 -36.10 -23.27 -32.98
CA GLU A 391 -35.02 -22.27 -33.01
C GLU A 391 -34.72 -21.82 -31.58
N GLN A 392 -33.44 -21.56 -31.27
CA GLN A 392 -33.06 -21.01 -29.96
C GLN A 392 -33.63 -19.60 -29.81
N LEU A 393 -33.96 -19.22 -28.58
CA LEU A 393 -34.58 -17.94 -28.27
C LEU A 393 -33.67 -17.05 -27.42
N GLY A 394 -33.62 -15.77 -27.76
CA GLY A 394 -32.89 -14.75 -27.01
C GLY A 394 -33.82 -13.61 -26.64
N PHE A 395 -33.65 -13.08 -25.42
CA PHE A 395 -34.41 -11.93 -24.94
C PHE A 395 -33.44 -10.90 -24.37
N SER A 396 -33.66 -9.63 -24.72
CA SER A 396 -32.88 -8.50 -24.20
C SER A 396 -33.82 -7.33 -23.95
N GLY A 397 -33.65 -6.63 -22.84
CA GLY A 397 -34.52 -5.49 -22.53
C GLY A 397 -34.27 -4.89 -21.15
N THR A 398 -35.32 -4.33 -20.58
CA THR A 398 -35.25 -3.58 -19.32
C THR A 398 -36.31 -4.09 -18.35
N PHE A 399 -35.93 -4.17 -17.08
CA PHE A 399 -36.82 -4.41 -15.95
C PHE A 399 -37.04 -3.11 -15.18
N LEU A 400 -38.31 -2.78 -14.94
CA LEU A 400 -38.77 -1.63 -14.17
C LEU A 400 -39.47 -2.15 -12.90
N PRO A 401 -38.92 -1.94 -11.68
CA PRO A 401 -39.53 -2.45 -10.46
C PRO A 401 -40.87 -1.78 -10.09
N THR A 402 -41.02 -0.50 -10.42
CA THR A 402 -42.28 0.25 -10.26
C THR A 402 -42.53 1.09 -11.50
N ALA A 403 -43.03 0.43 -12.54
CA ALA A 403 -43.35 1.08 -13.80
C ALA A 403 -44.51 2.06 -13.65
N TRP A 404 -44.34 3.25 -14.24
CA TRP A 404 -45.36 4.29 -14.32
C TRP A 404 -45.34 4.93 -15.71
N THR A 405 -46.51 5.04 -16.31
CA THR A 405 -46.68 5.72 -17.61
C THR A 405 -47.01 7.18 -17.35
N ASP A 406 -46.15 8.06 -17.84
CA ASP A 406 -46.37 9.50 -17.75
C ASP A 406 -47.58 9.93 -18.59
N GLU A 407 -48.55 10.58 -17.97
CA GLU A 407 -49.83 10.93 -18.63
C GLU A 407 -49.66 11.98 -19.73
N GLU A 408 -48.63 12.83 -19.67
CA GLU A 408 -48.43 13.92 -20.63
C GLU A 408 -47.65 13.46 -21.88
N SER A 409 -46.60 12.66 -21.68
CA SER A 409 -45.73 12.15 -22.74
C SER A 409 -46.11 10.75 -23.23
N GLY A 410 -46.88 9.99 -22.46
CA GLY A 410 -47.16 8.57 -22.69
C GLY A 410 -45.94 7.66 -22.49
N GLN A 411 -44.84 8.18 -21.94
CA GLN A 411 -43.59 7.43 -21.78
C GLN A 411 -43.65 6.54 -20.53
N LEU A 412 -43.22 5.28 -20.69
CA LEU A 412 -43.03 4.38 -19.56
C LEU A 412 -41.73 4.73 -18.83
N THR A 413 -41.82 4.93 -17.51
CA THR A 413 -40.71 5.31 -16.63
C THR A 413 -40.73 4.47 -15.36
N ASN A 414 -39.70 4.59 -14.51
CA ASN A 414 -39.69 3.99 -13.18
C ASN A 414 -39.99 5.05 -12.11
N ALA A 415 -41.02 4.84 -11.29
CA ALA A 415 -41.46 5.79 -10.27
C ALA A 415 -40.79 5.59 -8.90
N ASP A 416 -40.42 4.35 -8.56
CA ASP A 416 -39.81 4.01 -7.26
C ASP A 416 -38.78 2.88 -7.44
N PRO A 417 -37.63 2.91 -6.75
CA PRO A 417 -36.66 1.82 -6.81
C PRO A 417 -37.11 0.56 -6.08
N ASP A 418 -38.07 0.67 -5.17
CA ASP A 418 -38.68 -0.48 -4.52
C ASP A 418 -39.68 -1.18 -5.45
N LEU A 419 -40.01 -2.43 -5.15
CA LEU A 419 -40.89 -3.25 -5.99
C LEU A 419 -42.35 -2.86 -5.74
N GLY A 420 -43.10 -2.54 -6.81
CA GLY A 420 -44.49 -2.14 -6.68
C GLY A 420 -45.36 -2.47 -7.89
N ASN A 421 -44.89 -2.16 -9.09
CA ASN A 421 -45.55 -2.50 -10.35
C ASN A 421 -44.50 -3.00 -11.36
N PRO A 422 -44.04 -4.25 -11.20
CA PRO A 422 -42.95 -4.77 -12.00
C PRO A 422 -43.36 -4.93 -13.47
N VAL A 423 -42.53 -4.41 -14.38
CA VAL A 423 -42.72 -4.56 -15.83
C VAL A 423 -41.41 -4.94 -16.49
N LEU A 424 -41.45 -5.98 -17.34
CA LEU A 424 -40.40 -6.31 -18.29
C LEU A 424 -40.77 -5.75 -19.66
N VAL A 425 -39.85 -4.99 -20.26
CA VAL A 425 -39.96 -4.53 -21.65
C VAL A 425 -38.82 -5.15 -22.44
N LEU A 426 -39.15 -6.13 -23.29
CA LEU A 426 -38.17 -7.00 -23.94
C LEU A 426 -38.26 -6.91 -25.45
N SER A 427 -37.10 -7.01 -26.09
CA SER A 427 -36.96 -7.46 -27.46
C SER A 427 -36.71 -8.97 -27.46
N ALA A 428 -37.38 -9.69 -28.35
CA ALA A 428 -37.26 -11.13 -28.54
C ALA A 428 -36.60 -11.44 -29.89
N TYR A 429 -35.74 -12.44 -29.89
CA TYR A 429 -34.91 -12.85 -31.01
C TYR A 429 -34.93 -14.38 -31.17
N SER A 430 -34.69 -14.85 -32.38
CA SER A 430 -34.52 -16.26 -32.72
C SER A 430 -33.29 -16.47 -33.60
N GLY A 431 -32.59 -17.59 -33.43
CA GLY A 431 -31.41 -17.93 -34.22
C GLY A 431 -30.35 -18.66 -33.41
N ASP A 432 -29.13 -18.75 -33.94
CA ASP A 432 -27.99 -19.33 -33.23
C ASP A 432 -27.42 -18.33 -32.21
N LEU A 433 -27.50 -18.65 -30.92
CA LEU A 433 -27.00 -17.81 -29.83
C LEU A 433 -25.46 -17.89 -29.69
N GLY A 434 -24.79 -18.71 -30.49
CA GLY A 434 -23.34 -18.92 -30.45
C GLY A 434 -22.88 -19.63 -29.19
N LEU A 435 -23.75 -20.46 -28.59
CA LEU A 435 -23.45 -21.21 -27.36
C LEU A 435 -22.93 -22.63 -27.65
N ASP A 436 -23.12 -23.14 -28.88
CA ASP A 436 -22.78 -24.51 -29.27
C ASP A 436 -21.30 -24.71 -29.63
N ASP A 437 -20.54 -23.62 -29.84
CA ASP A 437 -19.13 -23.65 -30.26
C ASP A 437 -18.12 -23.77 -29.10
N GLY A 438 -18.60 -23.66 -27.86
CA GLY A 438 -17.78 -23.72 -26.65
C GLY A 438 -17.02 -22.43 -26.34
N THR A 439 -17.28 -21.33 -27.04
CA THR A 439 -16.70 -20.01 -26.76
C THR A 439 -17.40 -19.40 -25.54
N PRO A 440 -16.67 -19.03 -24.46
CA PRO A 440 -17.28 -18.36 -23.33
C PRO A 440 -17.91 -17.02 -23.74
N GLN A 441 -19.17 -16.81 -23.37
CA GLN A 441 -19.89 -15.57 -23.63
C GLN A 441 -20.31 -14.88 -22.33
N ASN A 442 -20.53 -13.56 -22.41
CA ASN A 442 -21.16 -12.82 -21.32
C ASN A 442 -22.64 -13.21 -21.20
N VAL A 443 -23.09 -13.55 -19.99
CA VAL A 443 -24.49 -13.93 -19.72
C VAL A 443 -25.41 -12.71 -19.73
N TYR A 444 -24.89 -11.52 -19.43
CA TYR A 444 -25.66 -10.26 -19.35
C TYR A 444 -25.77 -9.51 -20.68
N VAL A 445 -25.12 -9.99 -21.74
CA VAL A 445 -25.14 -9.36 -23.07
C VAL A 445 -25.58 -10.39 -24.11
N LEU A 446 -26.55 -10.01 -24.92
CA LEU A 446 -27.00 -10.75 -26.09
C LEU A 446 -26.35 -10.15 -27.35
N ASP A 447 -25.57 -10.94 -28.08
CA ASP A 447 -25.16 -10.57 -29.43
C ASP A 447 -26.32 -10.85 -30.39
N VAL A 448 -26.82 -9.80 -31.03
CA VAL A 448 -27.99 -9.85 -31.91
C VAL A 448 -27.62 -9.79 -33.39
N SER A 449 -26.33 -9.74 -33.73
CA SER A 449 -25.84 -9.43 -35.08
C SER A 449 -26.35 -10.42 -36.15
N ASP A 450 -26.42 -11.71 -35.79
CA ASP A 450 -26.85 -12.81 -36.66
C ASP A 450 -28.22 -13.39 -36.24
N LEU A 451 -28.94 -12.71 -35.34
CA LEU A 451 -30.26 -13.14 -34.87
C LEU A 451 -31.39 -12.48 -35.65
N ARG A 452 -32.50 -13.21 -35.81
CA ARG A 452 -33.74 -12.69 -36.37
C ARG A 452 -34.59 -12.09 -35.26
N GLU A 453 -34.88 -10.80 -35.41
CA GLU A 453 -35.76 -10.06 -34.50
C GLU A 453 -37.22 -10.49 -34.67
N LEU A 454 -37.86 -10.90 -33.58
CA LEU A 454 -39.25 -11.36 -33.55
C LEU A 454 -40.21 -10.25 -33.11
N ALA A 455 -39.84 -9.59 -32.01
CA ALA A 455 -40.61 -8.54 -31.37
C ALA A 455 -39.63 -7.53 -30.76
N SER A 456 -39.81 -6.26 -31.07
CA SER A 456 -39.04 -5.14 -30.52
C SER A 456 -39.76 -3.82 -30.75
N PRO A 457 -39.32 -2.72 -30.13
CA PRO A 457 -39.89 -1.39 -30.39
C PRO A 457 -39.88 -0.96 -31.86
N MET A 458 -39.04 -1.58 -32.70
CA MET A 458 -38.91 -1.26 -34.13
C MET A 458 -39.77 -2.16 -35.04
N THR A 459 -40.29 -3.27 -34.52
CA THR A 459 -41.12 -4.21 -35.28
C THR A 459 -42.60 -3.84 -35.25
N GLU A 460 -43.38 -4.33 -36.23
CA GLU A 460 -44.85 -4.16 -36.23
C GLU A 460 -45.54 -4.80 -35.01
N ASN A 461 -44.93 -5.84 -34.43
CA ASN A 461 -45.42 -6.53 -33.24
C ASN A 461 -45.20 -5.72 -31.95
N GLY A 462 -44.36 -4.70 -31.98
CA GLY A 462 -43.92 -3.96 -30.78
C GLY A 462 -43.02 -4.79 -29.86
N PRO A 463 -42.62 -4.23 -28.71
CA PRO A 463 -41.85 -4.96 -27.70
C PRO A 463 -42.74 -5.95 -26.95
N VAL A 464 -42.14 -7.00 -26.41
CA VAL A 464 -42.79 -7.90 -25.45
C VAL A 464 -42.88 -7.16 -24.11
N MET A 465 -44.10 -6.93 -23.64
CA MET A 465 -44.35 -6.32 -22.33
C MET A 465 -45.02 -7.32 -21.39
N LEU A 466 -44.32 -7.67 -20.31
CA LEU A 466 -44.82 -8.58 -19.28
C LEU A 466 -44.98 -7.83 -17.96
N SER A 467 -46.06 -8.10 -17.26
CA SER A 467 -46.36 -7.59 -15.92
C SER A 467 -47.25 -8.59 -15.18
N GLU A 468 -47.58 -8.33 -13.92
CA GLU A 468 -48.54 -9.16 -13.18
C GLU A 468 -49.93 -9.20 -13.86
N ASP A 469 -50.36 -8.08 -14.46
CA ASP A 469 -51.64 -7.97 -15.17
C ASP A 469 -51.61 -8.62 -16.56
N ASN A 470 -50.43 -8.65 -17.20
CA ASN A 470 -50.22 -9.30 -18.49
C ASN A 470 -49.01 -10.24 -18.40
N PRO A 471 -49.16 -11.39 -17.70
CA PRO A 471 -48.02 -12.21 -17.35
C PRO A 471 -47.50 -13.02 -18.53
N ARG A 472 -48.22 -13.16 -19.65
CA ARG A 472 -47.81 -14.05 -20.74
C ARG A 472 -47.98 -13.41 -22.11
N VAL A 473 -46.97 -13.56 -22.96
CA VAL A 473 -46.99 -13.11 -24.36
C VAL A 473 -46.57 -14.27 -25.27
N GLU A 474 -47.39 -14.53 -26.30
CA GLU A 474 -47.08 -15.47 -27.37
C GLU A 474 -46.11 -14.82 -28.36
N LEU A 475 -45.08 -15.57 -28.76
CA LEU A 475 -44.08 -15.12 -29.72
C LEU A 475 -44.60 -15.29 -31.16
N PRO A 476 -44.20 -14.40 -32.08
CA PRO A 476 -44.50 -14.54 -33.49
C PRO A 476 -44.03 -15.87 -34.09
N ASP A 477 -44.59 -16.21 -35.26
CA ASP A 477 -44.24 -17.40 -36.04
C ASP A 477 -44.45 -18.74 -35.33
N GLY A 478 -45.18 -18.76 -34.21
CA GLY A 478 -45.43 -19.97 -33.42
C GLY A 478 -44.19 -20.49 -32.71
N LEU A 479 -43.24 -19.61 -32.36
CA LEU A 479 -41.99 -19.96 -31.69
C LEU A 479 -42.11 -20.11 -30.17
N GLY A 480 -43.34 -20.14 -29.65
CA GLY A 480 -43.64 -20.37 -28.24
C GLY A 480 -44.11 -19.11 -27.52
N SER A 481 -43.83 -19.01 -26.22
CA SER A 481 -44.27 -17.91 -25.37
C SER A 481 -43.29 -17.63 -24.23
N ILE A 482 -43.35 -16.42 -23.69
CA ILE A 482 -42.66 -16.03 -22.46
C ILE A 482 -43.67 -15.57 -21.42
N GLU A 483 -43.48 -16.03 -20.18
CA GLU A 483 -44.33 -15.77 -19.04
C GLU A 483 -43.52 -15.18 -17.87
N TYR A 484 -44.03 -14.12 -17.25
CA TYR A 484 -43.56 -13.54 -16.00
C TYR A 484 -44.30 -14.20 -14.83
N LEU A 485 -43.54 -14.72 -13.87
CA LEU A 485 -44.08 -15.51 -12.75
C LEU A 485 -44.01 -14.76 -11.42
N ASP A 486 -42.89 -14.09 -11.15
CA ASP A 486 -42.62 -13.40 -9.88
C ASP A 486 -41.39 -12.48 -10.03
N THR A 487 -41.04 -11.72 -8.99
CA THR A 487 -39.74 -11.05 -8.86
C THR A 487 -39.14 -11.33 -7.49
N VAL A 488 -37.94 -11.91 -7.47
CA VAL A 488 -37.14 -12.05 -6.24
C VAL A 488 -36.02 -11.02 -6.22
N ARG A 489 -35.50 -10.70 -5.03
CA ARG A 489 -34.26 -9.93 -4.93
C ARG A 489 -33.05 -10.86 -5.00
N TYR A 490 -31.89 -10.31 -5.36
CA TYR A 490 -30.60 -10.97 -5.24
C TYR A 490 -29.60 -10.10 -4.49
N VAL A 491 -28.58 -10.75 -3.95
CA VAL A 491 -27.40 -10.11 -3.36
C VAL A 491 -26.14 -10.53 -4.11
N GLY A 492 -25.22 -9.59 -4.29
CA GLY A 492 -23.87 -9.83 -4.78
C GLY A 492 -22.90 -9.91 -3.61
N LEU A 493 -22.23 -11.05 -3.49
CA LEU A 493 -21.26 -11.34 -2.44
C LEU A 493 -19.82 -11.27 -2.97
N ASP A 494 -18.95 -10.59 -2.23
CA ASP A 494 -17.49 -10.69 -2.39
C ASP A 494 -16.93 -11.52 -1.23
N ILE A 495 -16.39 -12.68 -1.56
CA ILE A 495 -15.93 -13.69 -0.63
C ILE A 495 -14.41 -13.77 -0.73
N HIS A 496 -13.73 -13.43 0.35
CA HIS A 496 -12.27 -13.37 0.36
C HIS A 496 -11.68 -14.13 1.55
N TYR A 497 -10.53 -14.73 1.28
CA TYR A 497 -9.66 -15.33 2.29
C TYR A 497 -8.31 -14.62 2.22
N ASP A 498 -7.93 -13.95 3.30
CA ASP A 498 -6.62 -13.29 3.43
C ASP A 498 -5.89 -13.74 4.71
N PRO A 499 -5.00 -14.73 4.61
CA PRO A 499 -4.21 -15.20 5.76
C PRO A 499 -3.16 -14.18 6.24
N GLY A 500 -2.89 -13.13 5.45
CA GLY A 500 -1.96 -12.05 5.77
C GLY A 500 -2.53 -10.98 6.69
N THR A 501 -3.86 -10.80 6.74
CA THR A 501 -4.50 -9.66 7.41
C THR A 501 -4.06 -9.50 8.87
N ARG A 502 -4.01 -10.59 9.65
CA ARG A 502 -3.57 -10.54 11.06
C ARG A 502 -2.12 -10.08 11.21
N GLY A 503 -1.24 -10.56 10.33
CA GLY A 503 0.17 -10.17 10.32
C GLY A 503 0.36 -8.70 9.93
N VAL A 504 -0.45 -8.21 8.98
CA VAL A 504 -0.50 -6.79 8.61
C VAL A 504 -0.93 -5.94 9.80
N PHE A 505 -1.99 -6.33 10.52
CA PHE A 505 -2.47 -5.60 11.70
C PHE A 505 -1.42 -5.50 12.80
N VAL A 506 -0.79 -6.62 13.18
CA VAL A 506 0.28 -6.63 14.18
C VAL A 506 1.44 -5.74 13.74
N SER A 507 1.83 -5.83 12.47
CA SER A 507 2.90 -5.01 11.91
C SER A 507 2.54 -3.53 11.93
N PHE A 508 1.30 -3.17 11.59
CA PHE A 508 0.80 -1.79 11.70
C PHE A 508 0.90 -1.26 13.15
N CYS A 509 0.46 -2.03 14.15
CA CYS A 509 0.57 -1.64 15.56
C CYS A 509 2.04 -1.42 15.97
N LEU A 510 2.95 -2.31 15.53
CA LEU A 510 4.39 -2.16 15.79
C LEU A 510 4.97 -0.93 15.09
N ALA A 511 4.55 -0.62 13.87
CA ALA A 511 4.96 0.58 13.16
C ALA A 511 4.52 1.82 13.95
N PHE A 512 3.26 1.85 14.38
CA PHE A 512 2.72 2.96 15.16
C PHE A 512 3.47 3.18 16.47
N VAL A 513 3.70 2.12 17.25
CA VAL A 513 4.49 2.18 18.49
C VAL A 513 5.93 2.61 18.22
N GLY A 514 6.57 2.04 17.19
CA GLY A 514 7.94 2.40 16.78
C GLY A 514 8.07 3.88 16.39
N LEU A 515 7.07 4.42 15.69
CA LEU A 515 7.00 5.84 15.33
C LEU A 515 6.86 6.73 16.57
N ILE A 516 5.93 6.41 17.48
CA ILE A 516 5.75 7.14 18.75
C ILE A 516 7.05 7.14 19.54
N MET A 517 7.71 5.99 19.69
CA MET A 517 9.00 5.89 20.37
C MET A 517 10.07 6.74 19.70
N SER A 518 10.16 6.72 18.37
CA SER A 518 11.15 7.49 17.61
C SER A 518 10.95 9.00 17.73
N LEU A 519 9.70 9.49 17.78
CA LEU A 519 9.38 10.91 17.86
C LEU A 519 9.48 11.46 19.29
N PHE A 520 8.89 10.78 20.27
CA PHE A 520 8.75 11.34 21.62
C PHE A 520 9.95 11.05 22.54
N ILE A 521 10.68 9.96 22.30
CA ILE A 521 11.90 9.66 23.06
C ILE A 521 13.05 10.49 22.49
N VAL A 522 13.68 11.28 23.36
CA VAL A 522 14.84 12.08 22.99
C VAL A 522 16.09 11.45 23.57
N ARG A 523 17.14 11.40 22.75
CA ARG A 523 18.46 10.96 23.18
C ARG A 523 19.26 12.13 23.70
N ARG A 524 19.69 12.04 24.96
CA ARG A 524 20.48 13.05 25.64
C ARG A 524 21.76 12.45 26.18
N ARG A 525 22.82 13.25 26.15
CA ARG A 525 24.08 12.99 26.82
C ARG A 525 24.34 14.11 27.81
N ALA A 526 24.84 13.75 28.97
CA ALA A 526 25.27 14.68 29.99
C ALA A 526 26.69 14.30 30.40
N TRP A 527 27.50 15.31 30.67
CA TRP A 527 28.84 15.10 31.18
C TRP A 527 29.07 16.01 32.36
N VAL A 528 29.79 15.50 33.36
CA VAL A 528 30.23 16.25 34.53
C VAL A 528 31.75 16.08 34.62
N ARG A 529 32.47 17.18 34.85
CA ARG A 529 33.88 17.17 35.22
C ARG A 529 34.04 18.04 36.45
N VAL A 530 34.83 17.55 37.39
CA VAL A 530 35.14 18.28 38.60
C VAL A 530 36.62 18.58 38.61
N ASN A 531 37.00 19.85 38.84
CA ASN A 531 38.40 20.24 39.01
C ASN A 531 38.55 21.00 40.32
N THR A 532 39.70 20.83 40.98
CA THR A 532 40.07 21.66 42.13
C THR A 532 40.78 22.93 41.64
N VAL A 533 40.42 24.08 42.19
CA VAL A 533 41.00 25.39 41.86
C VAL A 533 41.41 26.08 43.15
N ASP A 534 42.64 26.57 43.21
CA ASP A 534 43.12 27.35 44.35
C ASP A 534 42.68 28.80 44.21
N GLY A 535 41.85 29.28 45.16
CA GLY A 535 41.36 30.65 45.19
C GLY A 535 42.00 31.49 46.32
N PRO A 536 41.77 32.82 46.34
CA PRO A 536 42.25 33.72 47.40
C PRO A 536 41.73 33.35 48.80
N ASP A 537 40.58 32.69 48.86
CA ASP A 537 39.88 32.28 50.08
C ASP A 537 40.10 30.80 50.45
N GLY A 538 41.02 30.09 49.77
CA GLY A 538 41.29 28.66 49.94
C GLY A 538 40.96 27.79 48.71
N PRO A 539 41.20 26.47 48.77
CA PRO A 539 40.88 25.54 47.69
C PRO A 539 39.36 25.47 47.48
N ARG A 540 38.93 25.51 46.22
CA ARG A 540 37.52 25.35 45.80
C ARG A 540 37.40 24.21 44.80
N VAL A 541 36.20 23.66 44.70
CA VAL A 541 35.88 22.65 43.69
C VAL A 541 34.93 23.22 42.66
N VAL A 542 35.30 23.13 41.38
CA VAL A 542 34.47 23.58 40.26
C VAL A 542 33.83 22.37 39.60
N LEU A 543 32.52 22.22 39.78
CA LEU A 543 31.70 21.26 39.06
C LEU A 543 31.27 21.88 37.73
N GLN A 544 31.86 21.42 36.63
CA GLN A 544 31.45 21.78 35.28
C GLN A 544 30.58 20.67 34.72
N TYR A 545 29.44 21.04 34.13
CA TYR A 545 28.63 20.06 33.42
C TYR A 545 28.11 20.62 32.10
N GLY A 546 27.80 19.73 31.18
CA GLY A 546 27.19 20.10 29.91
C GLY A 546 26.34 19.00 29.34
N LEU A 547 25.34 19.40 28.56
CA LEU A 547 24.38 18.52 27.92
C LEU A 547 24.47 18.64 26.40
N LEU A 548 24.20 17.53 25.73
CA LEU A 548 24.05 17.45 24.29
C LEU A 548 22.84 16.57 23.97
N ALA A 549 21.86 17.15 23.29
CA ALA A 549 20.85 16.37 22.59
C ALA A 549 21.37 15.97 21.21
N ARG A 550 20.98 14.78 20.74
CA ARG A 550 21.23 14.39 19.35
C ARG A 550 20.06 14.91 18.50
N GLY A 551 20.28 16.01 17.78
CA GLY A 551 19.24 16.78 17.07
C GLY A 551 18.74 17.98 17.89
N GLU A 552 17.72 18.67 17.39
CA GLU A 552 17.09 19.78 18.12
C GLU A 552 16.17 19.23 19.23
N ASP A 553 16.48 19.53 20.50
CA ASP A 553 15.61 19.24 21.64
C ASP A 553 15.27 20.53 22.37
N PRO A 554 14.05 21.09 22.19
CA PRO A 554 13.65 22.31 22.87
C PRO A 554 13.58 22.14 24.40
N ARG A 555 13.51 20.89 24.88
CA ARG A 555 13.47 20.57 26.31
C ARG A 555 14.87 20.43 26.94
N LEU A 556 15.95 20.67 26.18
CA LEU A 556 17.32 20.56 26.67
C LEU A 556 17.65 21.66 27.70
N THR A 557 17.14 22.88 27.49
CA THR A 557 17.34 24.00 28.42
C THR A 557 16.66 23.73 29.76
N ALA A 558 15.38 23.32 29.75
CA ALA A 558 14.66 22.95 30.97
C ALA A 558 15.35 21.79 31.73
N GLU A 559 15.96 20.85 31.01
CA GLU A 559 16.75 19.78 31.62
C GLU A 559 18.04 20.31 32.27
N ASN A 560 18.73 21.24 31.61
CA ASN A 560 19.93 21.90 32.11
C ASN A 560 19.65 22.68 33.40
N ASP A 561 18.50 23.37 33.44
CA ASP A 561 18.05 24.17 34.58
C ASP A 561 17.66 23.26 35.75
N ALA A 562 16.90 22.20 35.50
CA ALA A 562 16.57 21.21 36.51
C ALA A 562 17.82 20.48 37.07
N LEU A 563 18.85 20.24 36.25
CA LEU A 563 20.13 19.73 36.76
C LEU A 563 20.90 20.78 37.56
N ALA A 564 20.81 22.07 37.21
CA ALA A 564 21.40 23.15 37.99
C ALA A 564 20.80 23.19 39.39
N GLU A 565 19.47 23.12 39.48
CA GLU A 565 18.74 23.09 40.75
C GLU A 565 19.12 21.87 41.60
N LEU A 566 19.17 20.67 40.99
CA LEU A 566 19.53 19.45 41.70
C LEU A 566 20.99 19.46 42.19
N PHE A 567 21.93 19.94 41.37
CA PHE A 567 23.32 20.06 41.79
C PHE A 567 23.50 21.15 42.84
N THR A 568 22.76 22.26 42.77
CA THR A 568 22.82 23.32 43.78
C THR A 568 22.26 22.84 45.12
N ALA A 569 21.11 22.17 45.10
CA ALA A 569 20.45 21.65 46.31
C ALA A 569 21.28 20.58 47.02
N GLU A 570 22.05 19.75 46.30
CA GLU A 570 22.93 18.74 46.90
C GLU A 570 24.07 19.35 47.73
N TRP A 571 24.47 20.59 47.44
CA TRP A 571 25.64 21.26 48.05
C TRP A 571 25.31 22.61 48.70
N GLU A 572 24.03 22.87 48.99
CA GLU A 572 23.57 24.16 49.52
C GLU A 572 24.20 24.49 50.89
N ASP A 573 24.49 23.46 51.67
CA ASP A 573 25.08 23.50 53.02
C ASP A 573 26.52 24.02 53.05
N ILE A 574 27.31 23.71 52.03
CA ILE A 574 28.72 24.17 51.88
C ILE A 574 28.86 25.44 51.04
N GLY A 575 27.74 25.94 50.48
CA GLY A 575 27.67 27.10 49.63
C GLY A 575 28.00 26.81 48.17
N VAL A 576 27.11 27.28 47.28
CA VAL A 576 27.22 27.13 45.83
C VAL A 576 27.20 28.51 45.19
N ARG A 577 28.16 28.79 44.29
CA ARG A 577 28.14 29.97 43.42
C ARG A 577 28.00 29.52 41.98
N ASP A 578 26.93 29.93 41.31
CA ASP A 578 26.77 29.71 39.87
C ASP A 578 27.63 30.72 39.12
N SER A 579 28.75 30.27 38.55
CA SER A 579 29.51 31.08 37.63
C SER A 579 28.90 30.86 36.24
N THR A 580 27.87 31.66 35.90
CA THR A 580 27.22 31.57 34.60
C THR A 580 28.22 31.87 33.49
N ALA A 581 28.70 30.85 32.79
CA ALA A 581 29.39 31.03 31.53
C ALA A 581 28.36 31.48 30.49
N THR A 582 28.43 32.75 30.10
CA THR A 582 27.59 33.41 29.10
C THR A 582 27.38 32.52 27.88
N THR A 583 26.11 32.22 27.57
CA THR A 583 25.67 31.55 26.35
C THR A 583 26.19 32.32 25.14
N SER A 584 27.27 31.85 24.51
CA SER A 584 27.79 32.52 23.31
C SER A 584 26.86 32.21 22.12
N PRO A 585 26.32 33.23 21.41
CA PRO A 585 25.41 33.02 20.27
C PRO A 585 26.05 32.28 19.07
N ALA A 586 27.38 32.09 19.08
CA ALA A 586 28.14 31.57 17.96
C ALA A 586 27.96 30.06 17.69
N ALA A 587 27.32 29.30 18.60
CA ALA A 587 27.08 27.86 18.39
C ALA A 587 25.87 27.55 17.48
N ARG A 588 25.00 28.54 17.18
CA ARG A 588 23.85 28.33 16.28
C ARG A 588 24.23 28.08 14.81
N SER A 589 25.44 28.41 14.38
CA SER A 589 25.82 28.37 12.96
C SER A 589 26.50 27.08 12.48
N LYS A 590 26.99 26.21 13.38
CA LYS A 590 27.76 25.01 12.98
C LYS A 590 27.04 23.68 13.13
N ALA A 591 25.87 23.63 13.80
CA ALA A 591 25.08 22.40 13.92
C ALA A 591 24.17 22.13 12.69
N SER A 592 24.03 23.11 11.78
CA SER A 592 23.23 22.97 10.54
C SER A 592 24.03 22.39 9.36
N ALA A 593 25.31 22.02 9.57
CA ALA A 593 26.18 21.49 8.53
C ALA A 593 27.00 20.29 9.07
N GLU A 594 26.32 19.23 9.49
CA GLU A 594 26.87 17.86 9.58
C GLU A 594 25.78 16.79 9.60
#